data_AF-A3Z318-F1
#
_entry.id   AF-A3Z318-F1
#
_cell.length_a   1.000
_cell.length_b   1.000
_cell.length_c   1.000
_cell.angle_alpha   90.00
_cell.angle_beta   90.00
_cell.angle_gamma   90.00
#
_symmetry.space_group_name_H-M   'P 1'
#
loop_
_entity.id
_entity.type
_entity.pdbx_description
1 polymer ?
#
loop_
_entity_poly.entity_id
_entity_poly.type
_entity_poly.pdbx_seq_one_letter_code
_entity_poly.pdbx_strand_id
1 'polypeptide(L)' 'GIKEFSSWPTIPQIYVKGEFMGGSDILIEMYNSGELKEKLEIALAS' A
#
# COMPACT_ATOMS: atom_id res chain seq x y z
N GLY A 1 -9.20 0.35 22.71
CA GLY A 1 -9.17 -0.68 21.66
C GLY A 1 -8.72 -0.01 20.38
N ILE A 2 -7.52 -0.33 19.91
CA ILE A 2 -6.88 0.30 18.74
C ILE A 2 -6.92 -0.62 17.50
N LYS A 3 -7.95 -1.49 17.43
CA LYS A 3 -8.07 -2.56 16.42
C LYS A 3 -8.88 -2.17 15.18
N GLU A 4 -9.29 -0.91 15.01
CA GLU A 4 -10.33 -0.56 14.01
C GLU A 4 -9.90 0.45 12.93
N PHE A 5 -8.65 0.90 12.89
CA PHE A 5 -8.22 1.86 11.84
C PHE A 5 -7.45 1.25 10.66
N SER A 6 -7.03 -0.02 10.75
CA SER A 6 -6.57 -0.83 9.62
C SER A 6 -6.48 -2.27 10.09
N SER A 7 -7.17 -3.20 9.45
CA SER A 7 -7.09 -4.64 9.74
C SER A 7 -5.73 -5.26 9.36
N TRP A 8 -4.61 -4.56 9.59
CA TRP A 8 -3.27 -4.98 9.22
C TRP A 8 -2.38 -5.15 10.47
N PRO A 9 -2.26 -6.39 10.99
CA PRO A 9 -1.53 -6.67 12.23
C PRO A 9 0.01 -6.75 12.05
N THR A 10 0.52 -6.69 10.82
CA THR A 10 1.91 -7.04 10.48
C THR A 10 2.71 -5.87 9.91
N ILE A 11 3.95 -5.71 10.34
CA ILE A 11 4.92 -4.74 9.82
C ILE A 11 5.75 -5.47 8.74
N PRO A 12 6.12 -4.84 7.60
CA PRO A 12 6.05 -3.40 7.29
C PRO A 12 4.71 -2.94 6.74
N GLN A 13 4.29 -1.75 7.17
CA GLN A 13 3.15 -1.01 6.60
C GLN A 13 3.68 0.01 5.60
N ILE A 14 3.27 -0.11 4.35
CA ILE A 14 3.73 0.73 3.24
C ILE A 14 2.66 1.77 2.93
N TYR A 15 3.11 3.01 2.81
CA TYR A 15 2.29 4.17 2.47
C TYR A 15 2.89 4.87 1.26
N VAL A 16 2.04 5.27 0.32
CA VAL A 16 2.43 6.07 -0.85
C VAL A 16 1.58 7.33 -0.84
N LYS A 17 2.21 8.50 -0.83
CA LYS A 17 1.53 9.81 -0.75
C LYS A 17 0.53 9.96 0.41
N GLY A 18 0.74 9.24 1.52
CA GLY A 18 -0.15 9.29 2.68
C GLY A 18 -1.35 8.34 2.59
N GLU A 19 -1.53 7.63 1.48
CA GLU A 19 -2.47 6.50 1.38
C GLU A 19 -1.81 5.21 1.85
N PHE A 20 -2.49 4.46 2.71
CA PHE A 20 -2.07 3.13 3.14
C PHE A 20 -2.20 2.15 1.97
N MET A 21 -1.08 1.57 1.52
CA MET A 21 -1.09 0.55 0.49
C MET A 21 -1.15 -0.86 1.04
N GLY A 22 -0.73 -1.09 2.28
CA GLY A 22 -0.77 -2.43 2.88
C GLY A 22 0.57 -2.93 3.39
N GLY A 23 0.66 -4.25 3.52
CA GLY A 23 1.88 -4.96 3.91
C GLY A 23 2.84 -5.22 2.76
N SER A 24 3.99 -5.84 3.07
CA SER A 24 4.94 -6.33 2.05
C SER A 24 4.29 -7.32 1.07
N ASP A 25 3.44 -8.23 1.56
CA ASP A 25 2.77 -9.23 0.74
C ASP A 25 1.82 -8.60 -0.29
N ILE A 26 1.03 -7.60 0.12
CA ILE A 26 0.15 -6.87 -0.81
C ILE A 26 0.99 -6.09 -1.81
N LEU A 27 2.07 -5.44 -1.37
CA LEU A 27 2.90 -4.65 -2.29
C LEU A 27 3.47 -5.52 -3.42
N ILE A 28 3.89 -6.74 -3.08
CA ILE A 28 4.38 -7.72 -4.05
C ILE A 28 3.24 -8.15 -4.99
N GLU A 29 2.02 -8.37 -4.47
CA GLU A 29 0.86 -8.70 -5.29
C GLU A 29 0.48 -7.57 -6.25
N MET A 30 0.38 -6.32 -5.77
CA MET A 30 0.12 -5.14 -6.60
C MET A 30 1.24 -4.89 -7.61
N TYR A 31 2.50 -5.18 -7.25
CA TYR A 31 3.62 -5.11 -8.19
C TYR A 31 3.47 -6.12 -9.32
N ASN A 32 3.14 -7.38 -9.00
CA ASN A 32 2.91 -8.43 -10.00
C ASN A 32 1.66 -8.15 -10.86
N SER A 33 0.63 -7.54 -10.28
CA SER A 33 -0.58 -7.14 -11.00
C SER A 33 -0.38 -5.87 -11.85
N GLY A 34 0.74 -5.15 -11.69
CA GLY A 34 1.01 -3.88 -12.37
C GLY A 34 0.28 -2.66 -11.76
N GLU A 35 -0.64 -2.88 -10.83
CA GLU A 35 -1.45 -1.84 -10.17
C GLU A 35 -0.57 -0.88 -9.32
N LEU A 36 0.50 -1.40 -8.71
CA LEU A 36 1.46 -0.59 -7.96
C LEU A 36 2.12 0.45 -8.86
N LYS A 37 2.46 0.05 -10.09
CA LYS A 37 3.14 0.93 -11.05
C LYS A 37 2.21 2.07 -11.47
N GLU A 38 0.96 1.76 -11.78
CA GLU A 38 -0.05 2.77 -12.13
C GLU A 38 -0.27 3.77 -10.99
N LYS A 39 -0.42 3.28 -9.75
CA LYS A 39 -0.54 4.12 -8.56
C LYS A 39 0.69 5.02 -8.36
N LEU A 40 1.90 4.52 -8.57
CA LEU A 40 3.14 5.30 -8.49
C LEU A 40 3.22 6.36 -9.59
N GLU A 41 2.80 6.05 -10.82
CA GLU A 41 2.78 7.01 -11.92
C GLU A 41 1.79 8.15 -11.65
N ILE A 42 0.57 7.83 -11.17
CA ILE A 42 -0.42 8.84 -10.74
C ILE A 42 0.13 9.66 -9.58
N ALA A 43 0.77 9.01 -8.61
CA ALA A 43 1.38 9.69 -7.49
C ALA A 43 2.49 10.64 -7.96
N LEU A 44 3.40 10.23 -8.82
CA LEU A 44 4.50 11.08 -9.30
C LEU A 44 4.03 12.21 -10.23
N ALA A 45 2.89 12.04 -10.91
CA ALA A 45 2.29 13.06 -11.77
C ALA A 45 1.50 14.15 -11.01
N SER A 46 1.21 13.93 -9.73
CA SER A 46 0.46 14.88 -8.87
C SER A 46 1.37 15.78 -8.03
#